data_AF-K1TGB4-F1
#
_entry.id   AF-K1TGB4-F1
#
_cell.length_a   1.000
_cell.length_b   1.000
_cell.length_c   1.000
_cell.angle_alpha   90.00
_cell.angle_beta   90.00
_cell.angle_gamma   90.00
#
_symmetry.space_group_name_H-M   'P 1'
#
loop_
_entity.id
_entity.type
_entity.pdbx_description
1 polymer ?
#
loop_
_entity_poly.entity_id
_entity_poly.type
_entity_poly.pdbx_seq_one_letter_code
_entity_poly.pdbx_strand_id
1 'polypeptide(L)'
;MLEAIVDEYIRTGEAVGSKLIAEKLDNAVSSATIRNEMAALEQQGYLEHTHTSSGRLPTYQGLRLYIEKVMSPAQLPDEEKEEIDRIFDNIGGATDDEIIDNASRALADITKCAIVSTNTVNKFSVITKVDVIPTGKRMYVLLLITSEGNIRNRVCRLSFDLTNEQMNFFTQFVNENLKGVNLDELSDEYIDKLTQAMGGYMMTLSPLLKAVVDISA
;
A
#
# COMPACT_ATOMS: atom_id res chain seq x y z
N MET A 1 15.61 -18.57 -27.68
CA MET A 1 16.28 -17.40 -28.29
C MET A 1 15.88 -16.10 -27.61
N LEU A 2 14.58 -15.76 -27.56
CA LEU A 2 14.10 -14.54 -26.90
C LEU A 2 14.60 -14.41 -25.45
N GLU A 3 14.53 -15.50 -24.67
CA GLU A 3 15.05 -15.60 -23.29
C GLU A 3 16.49 -15.07 -23.18
N ALA A 4 17.43 -15.69 -23.89
CA ALA A 4 18.84 -15.31 -23.86
C ALA A 4 19.10 -13.85 -24.25
N ILE A 5 18.28 -13.28 -25.14
CA ILE A 5 18.38 -11.88 -25.55
C ILE A 5 17.88 -10.95 -24.44
N VAL A 6 16.73 -11.26 -23.85
CA VAL A 6 16.13 -10.47 -22.78
C VAL A 6 16.98 -10.55 -21.51
N ASP A 7 17.49 -11.73 -21.14
CA ASP A 7 18.41 -11.90 -20.01
C ASP A 7 19.66 -11.04 -20.17
N GLU A 8 20.24 -11.03 -21.37
CA GLU A 8 21.43 -10.24 -21.66
C GLU A 8 21.14 -8.74 -21.61
N TYR A 9 19.99 -8.34 -22.13
CA TYR A 9 19.54 -6.95 -22.07
C TYR A 9 19.28 -6.49 -20.64
N ILE A 10 18.61 -7.29 -19.81
CA ILE A 10 18.37 -6.99 -18.38
C ILE A 10 19.69 -6.84 -17.62
N ARG A 11 20.68 -7.69 -17.94
CA ARG A 11 21.99 -7.68 -17.28
C ARG A 11 22.87 -6.49 -17.65
N THR A 12 22.82 -6.04 -18.91
CA THR A 12 23.77 -5.05 -19.45
C THR A 12 23.15 -3.68 -19.72
N GLY A 13 21.85 -3.62 -19.97
CA GLY A 13 21.16 -2.43 -20.49
C GLY A 13 21.53 -2.08 -21.93
N GLU A 14 22.30 -2.92 -22.63
CA GLU A 14 22.82 -2.66 -23.97
C GLU A 14 22.13 -3.48 -25.05
N ALA A 15 22.15 -2.97 -26.29
CA ALA A 15 21.59 -3.69 -27.44
C ALA A 15 22.37 -4.98 -27.72
N VAL A 16 21.66 -6.09 -27.88
CA VAL A 16 22.24 -7.43 -27.89
C VAL A 16 22.59 -7.86 -29.31
N GLY A 17 23.84 -8.27 -29.53
CA GLY A 17 24.34 -8.75 -30.82
C GLY A 17 24.27 -10.28 -30.98
N SER A 18 24.08 -10.76 -32.21
CA SER A 18 24.02 -12.21 -32.48
C SER A 18 25.35 -12.94 -32.20
N LYS A 19 26.50 -12.26 -32.28
CA LYS A 19 27.80 -12.82 -31.89
C LYS A 19 27.91 -13.05 -30.39
N LEU A 20 27.48 -12.06 -29.59
CA LEU A 20 27.48 -12.15 -28.13
C LEU A 20 26.64 -13.34 -27.64
N ILE A 21 25.46 -13.53 -28.22
CA ILE A 21 24.60 -14.68 -27.91
C ILE A 21 25.24 -16.00 -28.37
N ALA A 22 25.89 -16.03 -29.53
CA ALA A 22 26.58 -17.23 -30.00
C ALA A 22 27.68 -17.67 -29.02
N GLU A 23 28.49 -16.72 -28.54
CA GLU A 23 29.55 -16.97 -27.57
C GLU A 23 28.98 -17.47 -26.23
N LYS A 24 27.87 -16.90 -25.76
CA LYS A 24 27.19 -17.36 -24.53
C LYS A 24 26.57 -18.74 -24.62
N LEU A 25 26.23 -19.19 -25.84
CA LEU A 25 25.72 -20.53 -26.11
C LEU A 25 26.85 -21.49 -26.50
N ASP A 26 28.10 -21.20 -26.12
CA ASP A 26 29.30 -21.98 -26.44
C ASP A 26 29.45 -22.30 -27.93
N ASN A 27 29.02 -21.37 -28.80
CA ASN A 27 28.98 -21.52 -30.25
C ASN A 27 28.20 -22.76 -30.75
N ALA A 28 27.27 -23.29 -29.94
CA ALA A 28 26.39 -24.39 -30.35
C ALA A 28 25.50 -24.00 -31.56
N VAL A 29 25.24 -22.70 -31.72
CA VAL A 29 24.48 -22.12 -32.84
C VAL A 29 25.27 -21.00 -33.48
N SER A 30 25.34 -20.99 -34.82
CA SER A 30 26.09 -19.96 -35.55
C SER A 30 25.46 -18.57 -35.38
N SER A 31 26.31 -17.54 -35.38
CA SER A 31 25.86 -16.13 -35.34
C SER A 31 24.91 -15.78 -36.51
N ALA A 32 25.05 -16.44 -37.66
CA ALA A 32 24.16 -16.25 -38.80
C ALA A 32 22.76 -16.81 -38.53
N THR A 33 22.66 -17.99 -37.93
CA THR A 33 21.38 -18.60 -37.51
C THR A 33 20.69 -17.72 -36.45
N ILE A 34 21.44 -17.25 -35.45
CA ILE A 34 20.91 -16.36 -34.41
C ILE A 34 20.40 -15.05 -35.04
N ARG A 35 21.11 -14.49 -36.03
CA ARG A 35 20.66 -13.28 -36.73
C ARG A 35 19.33 -13.50 -37.47
N ASN A 36 19.11 -14.68 -38.05
CA ASN A 36 17.85 -15.02 -38.70
C ASN A 36 16.70 -15.15 -37.68
N GLU A 37 16.95 -15.83 -36.54
CA GLU A 37 15.97 -15.92 -35.45
C GLU A 37 15.62 -14.55 -34.86
N MET A 38 16.62 -13.69 -34.67
CA MET A 38 16.42 -12.30 -34.25
C MET A 38 15.60 -11.49 -35.25
N ALA A 39 15.75 -11.74 -36.55
CA ALA A 39 14.93 -11.09 -37.58
C ALA A 39 13.47 -11.59 -37.54
N ALA A 40 13.24 -12.88 -37.27
CA ALA A 40 11.89 -13.41 -37.10
C ALA A 40 11.19 -12.82 -35.86
N LEU A 41 11.90 -12.71 -34.74
CA LEU A 41 11.40 -12.07 -33.51
C LEU A 41 11.11 -10.56 -33.70
N GLU A 42 11.92 -9.88 -34.52
CA GLU A 42 11.64 -8.48 -34.91
C GLU A 42 10.36 -8.38 -35.75
N GLN A 43 10.18 -9.25 -36.74
CA GLN A 43 8.95 -9.27 -37.56
C GLN A 43 7.70 -9.54 -36.73
N GLN A 44 7.84 -10.29 -35.63
CA GLN A 44 6.75 -10.54 -34.67
C GLN A 44 6.54 -9.38 -33.69
N GLY A 45 7.38 -8.35 -33.71
CA GLY A 45 7.27 -7.19 -32.84
C GLY A 45 7.87 -7.38 -31.45
N TYR A 46 8.62 -8.45 -31.19
CA TYR A 46 9.24 -8.71 -29.89
C TYR A 46 10.62 -8.06 -29.71
N LEU A 47 11.31 -7.77 -30.81
CA LEU A 47 12.62 -7.11 -30.83
C LEU A 47 12.59 -5.90 -31.77
N GLU A 48 13.47 -4.93 -31.54
CA GLU A 48 13.66 -3.77 -32.42
C GLU A 48 15.13 -3.30 -32.50
N HIS A 49 15.42 -2.36 -33.40
CA HIS A 49 16.71 -1.66 -33.51
C HIS A 49 16.60 -0.26 -32.93
N THR A 50 17.64 0.18 -32.24
CA THR A 50 17.91 1.61 -32.04
C THR A 50 18.44 2.25 -33.33
N HIS A 51 19.37 1.59 -34.02
CA HIS A 51 19.92 2.02 -35.32
C HIS A 51 20.26 0.82 -36.22
N THR A 52 20.42 1.08 -37.53
CA THR A 52 20.67 0.08 -38.59
C THR A 52 21.93 -0.80 -38.38
N SER A 53 22.85 -0.39 -37.50
CA SER A 53 24.09 -1.12 -37.16
C SER A 53 24.13 -1.63 -35.71
N SER A 54 23.13 -1.34 -34.90
CA SER A 54 23.10 -1.70 -33.48
C SER A 54 22.50 -3.09 -33.27
N GLY A 55 22.76 -3.70 -32.11
CA GLY A 55 22.11 -4.94 -31.71
C GLY A 55 20.58 -4.82 -31.61
N ARG A 56 19.93 -5.89 -31.17
CA ARG A 56 18.48 -5.93 -30.93
C ARG A 56 18.20 -5.57 -29.48
N LEU A 57 17.12 -4.83 -29.24
CA LEU A 57 16.56 -4.64 -27.90
C LEU A 57 15.15 -5.24 -27.80
N PRO A 58 14.74 -5.74 -26.63
CA PRO A 58 13.37 -6.17 -26.39
C PRO A 58 12.39 -5.00 -26.49
N THR A 59 11.30 -5.18 -27.22
CA THR A 59 10.18 -4.25 -27.16
C THR A 59 9.38 -4.49 -25.88
N TYR A 60 8.43 -3.60 -25.58
CA TYR A 60 7.44 -3.84 -24.51
C TYR A 60 6.74 -5.19 -24.66
N GLN A 61 6.36 -5.58 -25.89
CA GLN A 61 5.71 -6.86 -26.15
C GLN A 61 6.68 -8.04 -25.93
N GLY A 62 7.95 -7.87 -26.29
CA GLY A 62 9.00 -8.86 -26.04
C GLY A 62 9.21 -9.11 -24.54
N LEU A 63 9.31 -8.04 -23.75
CA LEU A 63 9.43 -8.11 -22.28
C LEU A 63 8.18 -8.75 -21.66
N ARG A 64 6.99 -8.40 -22.13
CA ARG A 64 5.74 -8.99 -21.63
C ARG A 64 5.65 -10.49 -21.92
N LEU A 65 5.97 -10.90 -23.14
CA LEU A 65 6.02 -12.32 -23.50
C LEU A 65 7.06 -13.06 -22.66
N TYR A 66 8.22 -12.43 -22.44
CA TYR A 66 9.28 -12.98 -21.61
C TYR A 66 8.78 -13.26 -20.19
N ILE A 67 8.15 -12.28 -19.54
CA ILE A 67 7.60 -12.41 -18.19
C ILE A 67 6.48 -13.46 -18.12
N GLU A 68 5.57 -13.46 -19.08
CA GLU A 68 4.36 -14.31 -19.02
C GLU A 68 4.63 -15.78 -19.37
N LYS A 69 5.61 -16.08 -20.22
CA LYS A 69 5.72 -17.42 -20.86
C LYS A 69 7.13 -17.99 -21.02
N VAL A 70 8.17 -17.18 -20.88
CA VAL A 70 9.54 -17.60 -21.24
C VAL A 70 10.44 -17.68 -20.02
N MET A 71 10.40 -16.68 -19.15
CA MET A 71 11.24 -16.67 -17.95
C MET A 71 10.80 -17.76 -16.98
N SER A 72 11.77 -18.46 -16.43
CA SER A 72 11.55 -19.28 -15.24
C SER A 72 11.74 -18.39 -14.01
N PRO A 73 10.80 -18.36 -13.06
CA PRO A 73 10.96 -17.59 -11.83
C PRO A 73 12.23 -18.05 -11.11
N ALA A 74 13.16 -17.11 -10.89
CA ALA A 74 14.32 -17.39 -10.06
C ALA A 74 13.84 -17.74 -8.65
N GLN A 75 14.41 -18.81 -8.08
CA GLN A 75 14.20 -19.11 -6.67
C GLN A 75 15.06 -18.15 -5.85
N LEU A 76 14.47 -17.56 -4.82
CA LEU A 76 15.22 -16.77 -3.84
C LEU A 76 16.28 -17.66 -3.17
N PRO A 77 17.53 -17.19 -3.02
CA PRO A 77 18.54 -17.85 -2.20
C PRO A 77 18.02 -18.09 -0.79
N ASP A 78 18.43 -19.18 -0.16
CA ASP A 78 17.97 -19.51 1.19
C ASP A 78 18.39 -18.45 2.23
N GLU A 79 19.55 -17.81 2.03
CA GLU A 79 20.00 -16.67 2.86
C GLU A 79 19.01 -15.49 2.81
N GLU A 80 18.50 -15.14 1.63
CA GLU A 80 17.51 -14.07 1.47
C GLU A 80 16.17 -14.45 2.11
N LYS A 81 15.77 -15.73 2.03
CA LYS A 81 14.55 -16.22 2.71
C LYS A 81 14.68 -16.10 4.22
N GLU A 82 15.82 -16.51 4.77
CA GLU A 82 16.08 -16.37 6.21
C GLU A 82 16.13 -14.90 6.66
N GLU A 83 16.65 -14.01 5.82
CA GLU A 83 16.65 -12.57 6.10
C GLU A 83 15.23 -12.02 6.15
N ILE A 84 14.36 -12.42 5.20
CA ILE A 84 12.93 -12.10 5.24
C ILE A 84 12.31 -12.63 6.54
N ASP A 85 12.47 -13.92 6.84
CA ASP A 85 11.85 -14.53 8.03
C ASP A 85 12.25 -13.80 9.34
N ARG A 86 13.53 -13.42 9.46
CA ARG A 86 14.04 -12.65 10.62
C ARG A 86 13.37 -11.28 10.80
N ILE A 87 12.94 -10.63 9.72
CA ILE A 87 12.19 -9.36 9.79
C ILE A 87 10.84 -9.59 10.47
N PHE A 88 10.24 -10.77 10.28
CA PHE A 88 8.92 -11.10 10.80
C PHE A 88 8.91 -11.83 12.15
N ASP A 89 10.04 -12.39 12.60
CA ASP A 89 10.14 -13.13 13.87
C ASP A 89 9.81 -12.30 15.13
N ASN A 90 9.97 -10.96 15.09
CA ASN A 90 9.77 -10.07 16.25
C ASN A 90 8.44 -9.29 16.23
N ILE A 91 7.48 -9.67 15.38
CA ILE A 91 6.22 -8.93 15.16
C ILE A 91 5.15 -9.23 16.23
N GLY A 92 5.46 -10.04 17.25
CA GLY A 92 4.53 -10.37 18.34
C GLY A 92 4.03 -9.13 19.11
N GLY A 93 2.91 -8.54 18.66
CA GLY A 93 2.31 -7.32 19.21
C GLY A 93 2.37 -6.09 18.30
N ALA A 94 2.91 -6.20 17.07
CA ALA A 94 2.93 -5.09 16.13
C ALA A 94 1.55 -4.79 15.54
N THR A 95 1.35 -3.54 15.16
CA THR A 95 0.16 -3.07 14.43
C THR A 95 0.21 -3.45 12.95
N ASP A 96 -0.95 -3.48 12.29
CA ASP A 96 -1.05 -3.77 10.85
C ASP A 96 -0.17 -2.83 10.00
N ASP A 97 -0.10 -1.55 10.37
CA ASP A 97 0.73 -0.55 9.68
C ASP A 97 2.23 -0.85 9.82
N GLU A 98 2.68 -1.31 11.00
CA GLU A 98 4.08 -1.68 11.23
C GLU A 98 4.46 -2.93 10.42
N ILE A 99 3.54 -3.89 10.26
CA ILE A 99 3.75 -5.07 9.43
C ILE A 99 3.93 -4.66 7.97
N ILE A 100 3.07 -3.76 7.48
CA ILE A 100 3.12 -3.28 6.09
C ILE A 100 4.39 -2.47 5.83
N ASP A 101 4.82 -1.61 6.76
CA ASP A 101 6.07 -0.83 6.62
C ASP A 101 7.29 -1.76 6.58
N ASN A 102 7.37 -2.74 7.49
CA ASN A 102 8.47 -3.71 7.50
C ASN A 102 8.52 -4.56 6.23
N ALA A 103 7.38 -5.05 5.75
CA ALA A 103 7.30 -5.79 4.49
C ALA A 103 7.71 -4.92 3.30
N SER A 104 7.27 -3.65 3.28
CA SER A 104 7.60 -2.71 2.19
C SER A 104 9.09 -2.40 2.15
N ARG A 105 9.74 -2.25 3.32
CA ARG A 105 11.19 -2.07 3.43
C ARG A 105 11.96 -3.30 2.96
N ALA A 106 11.56 -4.48 3.43
CA ALA A 106 12.18 -5.74 3.00
C ALA A 106 12.11 -5.91 1.47
N LEU A 107 10.94 -5.65 0.87
CA LEU A 107 10.77 -5.69 -0.58
C LEU A 107 11.64 -4.65 -1.30
N ALA A 108 11.74 -3.43 -0.79
CA ALA A 108 12.58 -2.40 -1.38
C ALA A 108 14.06 -2.79 -1.34
N ASP A 109 14.51 -3.37 -0.22
CA ASP A 109 15.89 -3.78 -0.02
C ASP A 109 16.27 -4.98 -0.91
N ILE A 110 15.37 -5.94 -1.10
CA ILE A 110 15.63 -7.11 -1.98
C ILE A 110 15.57 -6.70 -3.45
N THR A 111 14.53 -5.97 -3.86
CA THR A 111 14.30 -5.65 -5.28
C THR A 111 15.10 -4.45 -5.77
N LYS A 112 15.69 -3.66 -4.85
CA LYS A 112 16.33 -2.36 -5.13
C LYS A 112 15.40 -1.37 -5.86
N CYS A 113 14.08 -1.55 -5.69
CA CYS A 113 13.06 -0.71 -6.32
C CYS A 113 12.39 0.20 -5.28
N ALA A 114 11.78 1.28 -5.77
CA ALA A 114 10.83 2.04 -4.96
C ALA A 114 9.57 1.21 -4.74
N ILE A 115 9.11 1.13 -3.48
CA ILE A 115 7.89 0.45 -3.08
C ILE A 115 6.84 1.48 -2.67
N VAL A 116 5.62 1.25 -3.10
CA VAL A 116 4.45 2.04 -2.69
C VAL A 116 3.44 1.06 -2.09
N SER A 117 3.19 1.17 -0.79
CA SER A 117 2.06 0.50 -0.15
C SER A 117 0.85 1.43 -0.17
N THR A 118 -0.32 0.86 -0.43
CA THR A 118 -1.58 1.59 -0.28
C THR A 118 -2.49 0.79 0.63
N ASN A 119 -2.88 1.40 1.75
CA ASN A 119 -4.01 0.90 2.51
C ASN A 119 -5.25 1.30 1.73
N THR A 120 -6.00 0.32 1.22
CA THR A 120 -7.37 0.58 0.79
C THR A 120 -8.16 0.92 2.03
N VAL A 121 -8.27 2.22 2.34
CA VAL A 121 -9.25 2.70 3.32
C VAL A 121 -10.59 2.18 2.83
N ASN A 122 -11.14 1.23 3.57
CA ASN A 122 -12.34 0.55 3.13
C ASN A 122 -13.45 1.61 3.16
N LYS A 123 -13.97 1.95 1.98
CA LYS A 123 -15.02 2.98 1.76
C LYS A 123 -16.35 2.64 2.45
N PHE A 124 -16.38 1.63 3.32
CA PHE A 124 -17.56 1.08 3.98
C PHE A 124 -17.30 0.81 5.47
N SER A 125 -16.24 1.36 6.06
CA SER A 125 -16.03 1.29 7.49
C SER A 125 -17.06 2.19 8.20
N VAL A 126 -17.98 1.57 8.94
CA VAL A 126 -19.03 2.29 9.68
C VAL A 126 -18.69 2.40 11.16
N ILE A 127 -19.11 3.49 11.79
CA ILE A 127 -18.95 3.67 13.23
C ILE A 127 -19.86 2.68 13.96
N THR A 128 -19.29 1.84 14.82
CA THR A 128 -20.02 0.89 15.66
C THR A 128 -20.27 1.42 17.05
N LYS A 129 -19.28 2.12 17.63
CA LYS A 129 -19.38 2.71 18.96
C LYS A 129 -18.49 3.93 19.11
N VAL A 130 -18.98 4.96 19.80
CA VAL A 130 -18.16 6.07 20.31
C VAL A 130 -18.27 6.11 21.84
N ASP A 131 -17.16 6.34 22.53
CA ASP A 131 -17.09 6.42 23.99
C ASP A 131 -16.20 7.58 24.45
N VAL A 132 -16.46 8.11 25.64
CA VAL A 132 -15.67 9.20 26.26
C VAL A 132 -15.20 8.77 27.64
N ILE A 133 -13.87 8.71 27.82
CA ILE A 133 -13.26 8.24 29.06
C ILE A 133 -12.52 9.40 29.74
N PRO A 134 -12.89 9.79 30.98
CA PRO A 134 -12.14 10.78 31.73
C PRO A 134 -10.77 10.23 32.14
N THR A 135 -9.69 10.94 31.82
CA THR A 135 -8.31 10.52 32.14
C THR A 135 -7.62 11.47 33.14
N GLY A 136 -8.15 12.67 33.31
CA GLY A 136 -7.65 13.65 34.28
C GLY A 136 -8.54 14.89 34.34
N LYS A 137 -8.09 15.94 35.04
CA LYS A 137 -8.83 17.22 35.10
C LYS A 137 -8.91 17.82 33.71
N ARG A 138 -10.13 18.01 33.21
CA ARG A 138 -10.44 18.53 31.87
C ARG A 138 -9.79 17.77 30.71
N MET A 139 -9.41 16.51 30.93
CA MET A 139 -8.75 15.64 29.96
C MET A 139 -9.60 14.39 29.73
N TYR A 140 -9.98 14.17 28.48
CA TYR A 140 -10.90 13.10 28.08
C TYR A 140 -10.33 12.37 26.88
N VAL A 141 -10.44 11.05 26.87
CA VAL A 141 -10.10 10.22 25.70
C VAL A 141 -11.38 9.88 24.98
N LEU A 142 -11.49 10.28 23.72
CA LEU A 142 -12.49 9.77 22.79
C LEU A 142 -12.02 8.44 22.24
N LEU A 143 -12.91 7.46 22.24
CA LEU A 143 -12.71 6.15 21.62
C LEU A 143 -13.74 5.97 20.51
N LEU A 144 -13.30 5.60 19.32
CA LEU A 144 -14.14 5.28 18.17
C LEU A 144 -13.82 3.86 17.71
N ILE A 145 -14.85 3.02 17.63
CA ILE A 145 -14.75 1.63 17.18
C ILE A 145 -15.52 1.50 15.88
N THR A 146 -14.90 0.94 14.85
CA THR A 146 -15.55 0.69 13.55
C THR A 146 -16.02 -0.76 13.41
N SER A 147 -16.83 -1.04 12.39
CA SER A 147 -17.32 -2.39 12.07
C SER A 147 -16.22 -3.40 11.78
N GLU A 148 -15.02 -2.94 11.46
CA GLU A 148 -13.84 -3.77 11.19
C GLU A 148 -13.06 -4.12 12.46
N GLY A 149 -13.50 -3.62 13.62
CA GLY A 149 -12.78 -3.79 14.88
C GLY A 149 -11.62 -2.80 15.08
N ASN A 150 -11.40 -1.88 14.13
CA ASN A 150 -10.42 -0.81 14.29
C ASN A 150 -10.84 0.13 15.42
N ILE A 151 -9.92 0.34 16.36
CA ILE A 151 -10.09 1.24 17.51
C ILE A 151 -9.23 2.47 17.29
N ARG A 152 -9.85 3.63 17.11
CA ARG A 152 -9.17 4.92 17.05
C ARG A 152 -9.41 5.70 18.35
N ASN A 153 -8.38 6.37 18.86
CA ASN A 153 -8.51 7.16 20.08
C ASN A 153 -7.90 8.56 19.94
N ARG A 154 -8.43 9.53 20.70
CA ARG A 154 -7.87 10.89 20.75
C ARG A 154 -8.05 11.52 22.12
N VAL A 155 -6.97 12.15 22.57
CA VAL A 155 -6.97 12.95 23.79
C VAL A 155 -7.53 14.34 23.51
N CYS A 156 -8.57 14.71 24.26
CA CYS A 156 -9.24 16.00 24.20
C CYS A 156 -9.02 16.78 25.50
N ARG A 157 -8.54 18.01 25.36
CA ARG A 157 -8.39 18.95 26.47
C ARG A 157 -9.49 19.99 26.41
N LEU A 158 -10.33 20.06 27.46
CA LEU A 158 -11.43 21.01 27.56
C LEU A 158 -11.08 22.17 28.50
N SER A 159 -11.81 23.27 28.37
CA SER A 159 -11.65 24.46 29.24
C SER A 159 -12.37 24.31 30.59
N PHE A 160 -13.26 23.33 30.71
CA PHE A 160 -14.07 23.02 31.88
C PHE A 160 -14.13 21.49 32.10
N ASP A 161 -14.52 21.08 33.29
CA ASP A 161 -14.75 19.67 33.61
C ASP A 161 -16.19 19.29 33.21
N LEU A 162 -16.33 18.19 32.48
CA LEU A 162 -17.61 17.57 32.16
C LEU A 162 -18.14 16.78 33.36
N THR A 163 -19.44 16.89 33.59
CA THR A 163 -20.15 16.02 34.55
C THR A 163 -20.40 14.64 33.94
N ASN A 164 -20.59 13.63 34.79
CA ASN A 164 -20.99 12.28 34.33
C ASN A 164 -22.28 12.31 33.49
N GLU A 165 -23.21 13.20 33.82
CA GLU A 165 -24.43 13.40 33.05
C GLU A 165 -24.15 13.91 31.63
N GLN A 166 -23.25 14.91 31.49
CA GLN A 166 -22.85 15.44 30.18
C GLN A 166 -22.12 14.39 29.34
N MET A 167 -21.25 13.57 29.96
CA MET A 167 -20.53 12.50 29.27
C MET A 167 -21.48 11.39 28.81
N ASN A 168 -22.42 10.98 29.66
CA ASN A 168 -23.42 9.98 29.31
C ASN A 168 -24.35 10.49 28.20
N PHE A 169 -24.80 11.74 28.30
CA PHE A 169 -25.60 12.39 27.26
C PHE A 169 -24.85 12.43 25.93
N PHE A 170 -23.58 12.86 25.92
CA PHE A 170 -22.77 12.89 24.71
C PHE A 170 -22.61 11.50 24.10
N THR A 171 -22.27 10.51 24.91
CA THR A 171 -22.08 9.12 24.47
C THR A 171 -23.37 8.57 23.86
N GLN A 172 -24.51 8.79 24.50
CA GLN A 172 -25.80 8.37 23.96
C GLN A 172 -26.14 9.10 22.66
N PHE A 173 -26.03 10.43 22.65
CA PHE A 173 -26.32 11.26 21.49
C PHE A 173 -25.49 10.87 20.27
N VAL A 174 -24.19 10.68 20.45
CA VAL A 174 -23.28 10.30 19.37
C VAL A 174 -23.53 8.88 18.90
N ASN A 175 -23.80 7.92 19.80
CA ASN A 175 -24.15 6.56 19.38
C ASN A 175 -25.52 6.46 18.70
N GLU A 176 -26.48 7.34 19.00
CA GLU A 176 -27.78 7.38 18.30
C GLU A 176 -27.65 7.97 16.89
N ASN A 177 -26.77 8.96 16.70
CA ASN A 177 -26.66 9.68 15.43
C ASN A 177 -25.55 9.15 14.51
N LEU A 178 -24.42 8.70 15.06
CA LEU A 178 -23.25 8.26 14.27
C LEU A 178 -23.17 6.75 14.08
N LYS A 179 -23.88 5.94 14.87
CA LYS A 179 -23.80 4.48 14.73
C LYS A 179 -24.36 4.05 13.37
N GLY A 180 -23.55 3.30 12.62
CA GLY A 180 -23.88 2.85 11.27
C GLY A 180 -23.57 3.89 10.18
N VAL A 181 -23.14 5.09 10.55
CA VAL A 181 -22.70 6.12 9.59
C VAL A 181 -21.31 5.76 9.08
N ASN A 182 -21.12 5.93 7.77
CA ASN A 182 -19.84 5.74 7.12
C ASN A 182 -18.88 6.86 7.50
N LEU A 183 -17.60 6.55 7.73
CA LEU A 183 -16.58 7.57 8.01
C LEU A 183 -16.51 8.63 6.89
N ASP A 184 -16.75 8.25 5.63
CA ASP A 184 -16.74 9.15 4.48
C ASP A 184 -17.95 10.13 4.46
N GLU A 185 -19.02 9.82 5.18
CA GLU A 185 -20.24 10.65 5.24
C GLU A 185 -20.16 11.75 6.32
N LEU A 186 -19.11 11.74 7.14
CA LEU A 186 -18.85 12.72 8.20
C LEU A 186 -18.32 14.04 7.63
N SER A 187 -19.14 14.69 6.81
CA SER A 187 -18.88 16.04 6.30
C SER A 187 -19.08 17.11 7.38
N ASP A 188 -18.39 18.25 7.23
CA ASP A 188 -18.57 19.42 8.10
C ASP A 188 -20.05 19.84 8.22
N GLU A 189 -20.83 19.71 7.13
CA GLU A 189 -22.25 20.05 7.12
C GLU A 189 -23.10 19.11 8.00
N TYR A 190 -22.77 17.81 8.02
CA TYR A 190 -23.43 16.84 8.88
C TYR A 190 -23.13 17.11 10.36
N ILE A 191 -21.91 17.54 10.66
CA ILE A 191 -21.44 17.85 12.01
C ILE A 191 -22.04 19.15 12.53
N ASP A 192 -22.22 20.15 11.67
CA ASP A 192 -22.91 21.39 12.03
C ASP A 192 -24.37 21.11 12.42
N LYS A 193 -25.06 20.20 11.70
CA LYS A 193 -26.42 19.75 12.05
C LYS A 193 -26.46 19.07 13.42
N LEU A 194 -25.51 18.18 13.69
CA LEU A 194 -25.41 17.51 14.99
C LEU A 194 -25.06 18.48 16.12
N THR A 195 -24.20 19.46 15.85
CA THR A 195 -23.84 20.51 16.82
C THR A 195 -25.05 21.34 17.22
N GLN A 196 -25.91 21.68 16.27
CA GLN A 196 -27.17 22.37 16.53
C GLN A 196 -28.16 21.49 17.30
N ALA A 197 -28.23 20.19 16.99
CA ALA A 197 -29.13 19.24 17.65
C ALA A 197 -28.76 18.95 19.12
N MET A 198 -27.50 19.18 19.54
CA MET A 198 -27.09 19.09 20.96
C MET A 198 -27.72 20.17 21.86
N GLY A 199 -28.31 21.22 21.28
CA GLY A 199 -29.07 22.24 22.01
C GLY A 199 -28.27 22.89 23.15
N GLY A 200 -28.78 22.76 24.39
CA GLY A 200 -28.21 23.40 25.58
C GLY A 200 -26.78 22.99 25.92
N TYR A 201 -26.31 21.85 25.42
CA TYR A 201 -24.93 21.37 25.63
C TYR A 201 -23.97 21.70 24.48
N MET A 202 -24.42 22.48 23.47
CA MET A 202 -23.63 22.85 22.30
C MET A 202 -22.27 23.46 22.67
N MET A 203 -22.26 24.44 23.59
CA MET A 203 -21.04 25.13 24.01
C MET A 203 -20.04 24.20 24.70
N THR A 204 -20.52 23.15 25.39
CA THR A 204 -19.67 22.26 26.19
C THR A 204 -19.18 21.05 25.41
N LEU A 205 -19.97 20.54 24.46
CA LEU A 205 -19.71 19.27 23.78
C LEU A 205 -19.23 19.44 22.33
N SER A 206 -19.35 20.62 21.74
CA SER A 206 -18.85 20.91 20.38
C SER A 206 -17.37 20.52 20.18
N PRO A 207 -16.44 20.78 21.12
CA PRO A 207 -15.05 20.37 20.95
C PRO A 207 -14.87 18.84 20.88
N LEU A 208 -15.70 18.07 21.59
CA LEU A 208 -15.67 16.61 21.52
C LEU A 208 -16.23 16.10 20.20
N LEU A 209 -17.32 16.69 19.71
CA LEU A 209 -17.91 16.30 18.43
C LEU A 209 -16.94 16.59 17.27
N LYS A 210 -16.25 17.74 17.28
CA LYS A 210 -15.21 18.05 16.31
C LYS A 210 -14.04 17.07 16.39
N ALA A 211 -13.65 16.67 17.60
CA ALA A 211 -12.60 15.68 17.77
C ALA A 211 -12.99 14.29 17.23
N VAL A 212 -14.28 13.93 17.16
CA VAL A 212 -14.73 12.70 16.49
C VAL A 212 -14.43 12.76 14.98
N VAL A 213 -14.61 13.93 14.34
CA VAL A 213 -14.32 14.14 12.91
C VAL A 213 -12.83 13.97 12.63
N ASP A 214 -12.00 14.60 13.45
CA ASP A 214 -10.55 14.52 13.27
C ASP A 214 -10.00 13.11 13.57
N ILE A 215 -10.77 12.23 14.22
CA ILE A 215 -10.43 10.81 14.42
C ILE A 215 -10.90 9.95 13.24
N SER A 216 -11.98 10.36 12.57
CA SER A 216 -12.51 9.67 11.40
C SER A 216 -11.74 9.97 10.11
N ALA A 217 -11.19 11.19 9.97
CA ALA A 217 -10.28 11.58 8.89
C ALA A 217 -8.95 10.82 8.95
#